data_AF-A0A7I8XEC2-F1
#
_entry.id   AF-A0A7I8XEC2-F1
#
_cell.length_a   1.000
_cell.length_b   1.000
_cell.length_c   1.000
_cell.angle_alpha   90.00
_cell.angle_beta   90.00
_cell.angle_gamma   90.00
#
_symmetry.space_group_name_H-M   'P 1'
#
loop_
_entity.id
_entity.type
_entity.pdbx_description
1 polymer ?
#
loop_
_entity_poly.entity_id
_entity_poly.type
_entity_poly.pdbx_seq_one_letter_code
_entity_poly.pdbx_strand_id
1 'polypeptide(L)'
;MKILVFSIVFLAVLAIADDSSEERDRSISSRTGSVASRKNSADFDRKSVSSDSSFFSRKSSKSSVDSDATVTDASPTRPSFGDFVPTCRQLTDCFADSECGRNGRCVGIYVGTCDCDACANNQKCQFDHQCGGLKGACDWEKGKCNCSNGFKKSGFENFNRAREEFCNIKKCVRDGEECHGLPCRKGKCMCN
;
A
#
# COMPACT_ATOMS: atom_id res chain seq x y z
N MET A 1 48.15 -29.21 -10.33
CA MET A 1 47.13 -30.27 -10.13
C MET A 1 45.95 -29.78 -9.27
N LYS A 2 45.30 -28.66 -9.64
CA LYS A 2 44.10 -28.13 -8.93
C LYS A 2 42.88 -27.94 -9.85
N ILE A 3 43.05 -28.16 -11.15
CA ILE A 3 42.03 -27.95 -12.18
C ILE A 3 41.16 -29.22 -12.37
N LEU A 4 41.68 -30.39 -11.99
CA LEU A 4 41.03 -31.68 -12.25
C LEU A 4 39.91 -32.03 -11.24
N VAL A 5 39.84 -31.35 -10.09
CA VAL A 5 38.82 -31.62 -9.06
C VAL A 5 37.49 -30.93 -9.38
N PHE A 6 37.52 -29.79 -10.08
CA PHE A 6 36.32 -29.02 -10.41
C PHE A 6 35.44 -29.69 -11.48
N SER A 7 36.02 -30.48 -12.39
CA SER A 7 35.25 -31.20 -13.42
C SER A 7 34.42 -32.37 -12.87
N ILE A 8 34.82 -32.98 -11.74
CA ILE A 8 34.09 -34.11 -11.15
C ILE A 8 32.85 -33.61 -10.39
N VAL A 9 32.94 -32.43 -9.75
CA VAL A 9 31.81 -31.85 -9.03
C VAL A 9 30.72 -31.37 -9.99
N PHE A 10 31.08 -30.86 -11.17
CA PHE A 10 30.10 -30.40 -12.17
C PHE A 10 29.30 -31.54 -12.81
N LEU A 11 29.84 -32.76 -12.87
CA LEU A 11 29.12 -33.93 -13.38
C LEU A 11 28.13 -34.53 -12.37
N ALA A 12 28.24 -34.21 -11.06
CA ALA A 12 27.32 -34.73 -10.05
C ALA A 12 26.02 -33.91 -9.92
N VAL A 13 25.99 -32.65 -10.38
CA VAL A 13 24.82 -31.76 -10.22
C VAL A 13 23.78 -31.95 -11.33
N LEU A 14 24.13 -32.61 -12.44
CA LEU A 14 23.20 -32.89 -13.55
C LEU A 14 22.32 -34.15 -13.35
N ALA A 15 22.44 -34.86 -12.21
CA ALA A 15 21.70 -36.09 -11.94
C ALA A 15 20.42 -35.89 -11.08
N ILE A 16 19.92 -34.66 -10.93
CA ILE A 16 18.69 -34.37 -10.16
C ILE A 16 17.66 -33.69 -11.07
N ALA A 17 17.27 -34.40 -12.12
CA ALA A 17 16.05 -34.15 -12.88
C ALA A 17 15.28 -35.47 -12.97
N ASP A 18 13.95 -35.38 -12.97
CA ASP A 18 12.94 -36.44 -13.06
C ASP A 18 12.62 -37.22 -11.77
N ASP A 19 11.61 -36.74 -11.04
CA ASP A 19 10.55 -37.65 -10.60
C ASP A 19 9.18 -37.05 -10.88
N SER A 20 8.45 -37.82 -11.68
CA SER A 20 7.15 -37.56 -12.26
C SER A 20 6.09 -38.11 -11.29
N SER A 21 5.05 -37.35 -10.98
CA SER A 21 3.78 -37.98 -10.55
C SER A 21 2.59 -37.11 -10.92
N GLU A 22 1.94 -37.57 -11.98
CA GLU A 22 0.64 -37.22 -12.50
C GLU A 22 -0.31 -38.38 -12.14
N GLU A 23 -1.42 -38.12 -11.45
CA GLU A 23 -2.73 -38.81 -11.54
C GLU A 23 -3.71 -38.11 -10.55
N ARG A 24 -4.74 -37.39 -11.01
CA ARG A 24 -6.06 -37.77 -11.53
C ARG A 24 -7.10 -38.26 -10.50
N ASP A 25 -8.25 -37.60 -10.62
CA ASP A 25 -9.63 -38.01 -10.32
C ASP A 25 -10.11 -38.25 -8.87
N ARG A 26 -10.99 -37.35 -8.42
CA ARG A 26 -12.41 -37.72 -8.27
C ARG A 26 -13.36 -36.54 -8.19
N SER A 27 -14.29 -36.57 -9.13
CA SER A 27 -15.55 -35.84 -9.19
C SER A 27 -16.50 -36.24 -8.06
N ILE A 28 -17.19 -35.26 -7.48
CA ILE A 28 -18.51 -35.47 -6.86
C ILE A 28 -19.47 -34.47 -7.48
N SER A 29 -20.32 -35.01 -8.36
CA SER A 29 -21.49 -34.38 -8.93
C SER A 29 -22.72 -34.93 -8.21
N SER A 30 -23.45 -34.04 -7.52
CA SER A 30 -24.85 -34.23 -7.11
C SER A 30 -25.50 -32.85 -7.25
N ARG A 31 -26.26 -32.54 -8.32
CA ARG A 31 -27.73 -32.70 -8.43
C ARG A 31 -28.42 -32.42 -7.08
N THR A 32 -29.31 -31.44 -6.90
CA THR A 32 -30.42 -30.95 -7.73
C THR A 32 -31.10 -29.80 -6.97
N GLY A 33 -31.71 -28.83 -7.66
CA GLY A 33 -32.74 -27.98 -7.04
C GLY A 33 -32.95 -26.60 -7.67
N SER A 34 -33.66 -26.55 -8.81
CA SER A 34 -34.30 -25.33 -9.30
C SER A 34 -35.50 -24.97 -8.41
N VAL A 35 -35.59 -23.73 -7.93
CA VAL A 35 -36.87 -23.07 -7.62
C VAL A 35 -36.81 -21.64 -8.12
N ALA A 36 -37.79 -21.31 -8.95
CA ALA A 36 -37.96 -20.02 -9.61
C ALA A 36 -38.49 -18.93 -8.67
N SER A 37 -38.20 -17.68 -9.06
CA SER A 37 -39.01 -16.47 -8.93
C SER A 37 -39.61 -16.10 -7.57
N ARG A 38 -39.22 -14.90 -7.10
CA ARG A 38 -40.19 -13.83 -6.82
C ARG A 38 -39.53 -12.46 -6.92
N LYS A 39 -40.00 -11.68 -7.90
CA LYS A 39 -39.97 -10.21 -7.88
C LYS A 39 -40.71 -9.74 -6.63
N ASN A 40 -40.24 -8.68 -6.00
CA ASN A 40 -41.10 -7.68 -5.37
C ASN A 40 -40.39 -6.32 -5.39
N SER A 41 -41.06 -5.41 -6.08
CA SER A 41 -40.85 -3.97 -6.10
C SER A 41 -41.75 -3.35 -5.04
N ALA A 42 -41.21 -2.46 -4.22
CA ALA A 42 -41.89 -1.42 -3.44
C ALA A 42 -40.75 -0.51 -2.93
N ASP A 43 -40.49 0.66 -3.52
CA ASP A 43 -41.27 1.91 -3.40
C ASP A 43 -41.60 2.24 -1.94
N PHE A 44 -40.86 3.17 -1.34
CA PHE A 44 -41.39 4.11 -0.35
C PHE A 44 -40.45 5.32 -0.10
N ASP A 45 -40.86 6.44 -0.69
CA ASP A 45 -40.83 7.84 -0.24
C ASP A 45 -39.60 8.49 0.43
N ARG A 46 -38.95 9.33 -0.40
CA ARG A 46 -39.04 10.80 -0.38
C ARG A 46 -39.41 11.47 0.97
N LYS A 47 -38.42 12.11 1.59
CA LYS A 47 -38.64 13.45 2.17
C LYS A 47 -37.43 14.35 1.96
N SER A 48 -37.65 15.30 1.07
CA SER A 48 -36.88 16.51 0.82
C SER A 48 -36.98 17.48 1.99
N VAL A 49 -35.86 18.08 2.40
CA VAL A 49 -35.81 19.43 2.95
C VAL A 49 -34.70 20.19 2.22
N SER A 50 -35.14 21.08 1.33
CA SER A 50 -34.45 22.26 0.79
C SER A 50 -34.43 23.32 1.92
N SER A 51 -33.59 24.34 2.04
CA SER A 51 -32.68 25.14 1.20
C SER A 51 -31.69 25.78 2.22
N ASP A 52 -30.50 26.29 1.88
CA ASP A 52 -30.39 27.62 1.30
C ASP A 52 -29.05 27.83 0.61
N SER A 53 -29.18 28.43 -0.57
CA SER A 53 -28.12 28.92 -1.43
C SER A 53 -27.80 30.37 -1.09
N SER A 54 -26.52 30.72 -1.13
CA SER A 54 -26.10 32.00 -1.69
C SER A 54 -24.74 31.78 -2.37
N PHE A 55 -24.70 31.77 -3.70
CA PHE A 55 -24.49 32.95 -4.54
C PHE A 55 -23.25 33.73 -4.12
N PHE A 56 -22.16 33.63 -4.89
CA PHE A 56 -21.63 34.78 -5.65
C PHE A 56 -20.60 34.31 -6.68
N SER A 57 -20.84 34.71 -7.93
CA SER A 57 -19.95 34.51 -9.07
C SER A 57 -18.84 35.57 -9.13
N ARG A 58 -17.67 35.11 -9.59
CA ARG A 58 -16.61 35.78 -10.37
C ARG A 58 -16.69 37.31 -10.52
N LYS A 59 -15.56 37.98 -10.23
CA LYS A 59 -14.83 38.70 -11.29
C LYS A 59 -13.38 39.01 -10.93
N SER A 60 -12.54 38.80 -11.94
CA SER A 60 -11.17 39.29 -12.08
C SER A 60 -11.13 40.81 -12.12
N SER A 61 -10.15 41.41 -11.44
CA SER A 61 -9.62 42.72 -11.77
C SER A 61 -8.15 42.79 -11.36
N LYS A 62 -7.38 43.33 -12.30
CA LYS A 62 -5.93 43.44 -12.39
C LYS A 62 -5.48 44.70 -11.65
N SER A 63 -4.40 44.65 -10.88
CA SER A 63 -3.55 45.82 -10.65
C SER A 63 -2.13 45.41 -10.24
N SER A 64 -1.17 45.87 -11.04
CA SER A 64 0.21 46.25 -10.68
C SER A 64 0.23 47.06 -9.37
N VAL A 65 1.29 47.10 -8.56
CA VAL A 65 2.64 47.62 -8.83
C VAL A 65 3.66 47.16 -7.75
N ASP A 66 4.92 47.31 -8.12
CA ASP A 66 6.23 47.00 -7.53
C ASP A 66 6.52 47.02 -6.02
N SER A 67 7.40 46.06 -5.66
CA SER A 67 8.71 46.16 -5.00
C SER A 67 8.92 47.21 -3.90
N ASP A 68 9.22 46.75 -2.67
CA ASP A 68 10.52 46.95 -2.00
C ASP A 68 10.43 46.51 -0.52
N ALA A 69 11.39 45.71 -0.06
CA ALA A 69 11.88 45.58 1.32
C ALA A 69 12.54 44.20 1.57
N THR A 70 13.86 44.19 1.36
CA THR A 70 14.89 43.69 2.28
C THR A 70 14.70 42.32 2.93
N VAL A 71 15.45 41.36 2.38
CA VAL A 71 15.86 40.10 3.00
C VAL A 71 16.63 40.40 4.29
N THR A 72 16.05 40.03 5.43
CA THR A 72 16.82 39.71 6.63
C THR A 72 16.59 38.25 6.92
N ASP A 73 17.64 37.47 6.70
CA ASP A 73 17.76 36.05 7.03
C ASP A 73 17.64 35.90 8.56
N ALA A 74 16.43 35.60 9.01
CA ALA A 74 16.14 35.17 10.36
C ALA A 74 15.51 33.79 10.28
N SER A 75 16.36 32.77 10.44
CA SER A 75 15.96 31.40 10.74
C SER A 75 14.84 31.42 11.79
N PRO A 76 13.67 30.79 11.56
CA PRO A 76 12.62 30.76 12.56
C PRO A 76 13.12 29.97 13.76
N THR A 77 13.47 30.66 14.86
CA THR A 77 13.68 30.03 16.15
C THR A 77 12.34 29.46 16.58
N ARG A 78 12.17 28.15 16.35
CA ARG A 78 11.02 27.39 16.84
C ARG A 78 10.98 27.57 18.37
N PRO A 79 9.85 28.03 18.95
CA PRO A 79 9.73 28.13 20.39
C PRO A 79 9.99 26.76 21.02
N SER A 80 11.00 26.70 21.88
CA SER A 80 11.25 25.56 22.77
C SER A 80 10.13 25.54 23.80
N PHE A 81 9.02 24.91 23.43
CA PHE A 81 8.12 24.33 24.40
C PHE A 81 8.91 23.18 25.01
N GLY A 82 9.24 23.27 26.31
CA GLY A 82 9.93 22.20 27.02
C GLY A 82 9.30 20.86 26.64
N ASP A 83 10.11 19.97 26.06
CA ASP A 83 9.64 18.79 25.34
C ASP A 83 8.75 17.92 26.24
N PHE A 84 7.44 18.11 26.12
CA PHE A 84 6.48 17.15 26.64
C PHE A 84 6.55 15.92 25.75
N VAL A 85 7.54 15.07 26.01
CA VAL A 85 7.62 13.76 25.39
C VAL A 85 6.50 12.93 26.02
N PRO A 86 5.48 12.52 25.24
CA PRO A 86 4.37 11.77 25.79
C PRO A 86 4.86 10.47 26.42
N THR A 87 4.17 10.03 27.47
CA THR A 87 4.41 8.72 28.10
C THR A 87 4.15 7.61 27.08
N CYS A 88 4.97 6.57 27.09
CA CYS A 88 4.80 5.44 26.17
C CYS A 88 3.44 4.75 26.36
N ARG A 89 2.78 4.41 25.24
CA ARG A 89 1.50 3.69 25.19
C ARG A 89 1.67 2.33 24.53
N GLN A 90 1.58 1.28 25.34
CA GLN A 90 1.75 -0.11 24.94
C GLN A 90 0.83 -0.49 23.76
N LEU A 91 1.37 -1.22 22.77
CA LEU A 91 0.66 -1.76 21.60
C LEU A 91 -0.04 -0.73 20.69
N THR A 92 0.30 0.55 20.82
CA THR A 92 -0.15 1.59 19.88
C THR A 92 0.56 1.42 18.54
N ASP A 93 -0.15 1.69 17.44
CA ASP A 93 0.45 1.71 16.10
C ASP A 93 1.53 2.80 16.00
N CYS A 94 2.64 2.45 15.35
CA CYS A 94 3.75 3.36 15.17
C CYS A 94 4.46 3.10 13.84
N PHE A 95 5.15 4.11 13.32
CA PHE A 95 6.00 4.02 12.13
C PHE A 95 7.48 4.33 12.41
N ALA A 96 7.77 4.83 13.61
CA ALA A 96 9.10 5.12 14.11
C ALA A 96 9.10 5.10 15.66
N ASP A 97 10.27 4.91 16.27
CA ASP A 97 10.43 4.89 17.73
C ASP A 97 9.97 6.19 18.39
N SER A 98 10.15 7.33 17.70
CA SER A 98 9.72 8.65 18.18
C SER A 98 8.21 8.76 18.44
N GLU A 99 7.41 7.90 17.81
CA GLU A 99 5.95 7.88 18.01
C GLU A 99 5.54 7.13 19.28
N CYS A 100 6.46 6.39 19.89
CA CYS A 100 6.21 5.58 21.08
C CYS A 100 6.49 6.29 22.40
N GLY A 101 6.80 7.59 22.36
CA GLY A 101 7.04 8.37 23.58
C GLY A 101 8.31 7.95 24.33
N ARG A 102 8.44 8.41 25.57
CA ARG A 102 9.65 8.16 26.38
C ARG A 102 9.79 6.66 26.71
N ASN A 103 10.98 6.11 26.50
CA ASN A 103 11.34 4.70 26.71
C ASN A 103 10.56 3.68 25.85
N GLY A 104 9.82 4.14 24.84
CA GLY A 104 9.13 3.28 23.88
C GLY A 104 10.00 2.95 22.67
N ARG A 105 9.77 1.76 22.10
CA ARG A 105 10.32 1.38 20.78
C ARG A 105 9.21 0.89 19.87
N CYS A 106 9.31 1.21 18.59
CA CYS A 106 8.39 0.74 17.58
C CYS A 106 8.87 -0.59 17.01
N VAL A 107 8.21 -1.67 17.41
CA VAL A 107 8.64 -3.04 17.09
C VAL A 107 7.73 -3.63 16.02
N GLY A 108 8.33 -4.23 15.00
CA GLY A 108 7.62 -4.91 13.90
C GLY A 108 8.59 -5.29 12.78
N ILE A 109 8.10 -6.08 11.82
CA ILE A 109 8.88 -6.47 10.64
C ILE A 109 8.81 -5.32 9.63
N TYR A 110 9.96 -4.81 9.22
CA TYR A 110 10.11 -3.73 8.24
C TYR A 110 9.28 -2.46 8.56
N VAL A 111 9.22 -2.06 9.83
CA VAL A 111 8.49 -0.85 10.27
C VAL A 111 8.94 0.39 9.48
N GLY A 112 7.96 1.22 9.11
CA GLY A 112 8.18 2.48 8.42
C GLY A 112 8.66 2.29 6.99
N THR A 113 8.32 1.17 6.35
CA THR A 113 8.64 0.89 4.94
C THR A 113 7.41 0.43 4.15
N CYS A 114 7.46 0.55 2.83
CA CYS A 114 6.33 0.22 1.96
C CYS A 114 5.98 -1.27 1.97
N ASP A 115 4.70 -1.58 2.21
CA ASP A 115 4.17 -2.94 2.22
C ASP A 115 3.71 -3.38 0.83
N CYS A 116 4.59 -4.05 0.09
CA CYS A 116 4.21 -4.59 -1.22
C CYS A 116 3.32 -5.84 -1.15
N ASP A 117 3.25 -6.52 0.00
CA ASP A 117 2.44 -7.72 0.15
C ASP A 117 0.95 -7.36 0.32
N ALA A 118 0.64 -6.09 0.58
CA ALA A 118 -0.73 -5.58 0.61
C ALA A 118 -1.43 -5.71 -0.77
N CYS A 119 -0.68 -5.70 -1.88
CA CYS A 119 -1.26 -6.03 -3.18
C CYS A 119 -1.30 -7.55 -3.38
N ALA A 120 -2.49 -8.12 -3.20
CA ALA A 120 -2.73 -9.53 -3.46
C ALA A 120 -3.18 -9.75 -4.90
N ASN A 121 -2.32 -10.38 -5.71
CA ASN A 121 -2.58 -10.62 -7.12
C ASN A 121 -3.83 -11.51 -7.32
N ASN A 122 -4.60 -11.27 -8.39
CA ASN A 122 -5.84 -11.97 -8.74
C ASN A 122 -7.02 -11.84 -7.75
N GLN A 123 -6.91 -11.02 -6.69
CA GLN A 123 -8.05 -10.59 -5.88
C GLN A 123 -9.09 -9.88 -6.73
N LYS A 124 -10.38 -10.02 -6.41
CA LYS A 124 -11.44 -9.27 -7.09
C LYS A 124 -11.32 -7.80 -6.74
N CYS A 125 -11.43 -6.93 -7.74
CA CYS A 125 -11.42 -5.49 -7.52
C CYS A 125 -12.35 -4.78 -8.49
N GLN A 126 -12.88 -3.67 -7.99
CA GLN A 126 -13.48 -2.59 -8.74
C GLN A 126 -12.64 -1.33 -8.62
N PHE A 127 -11.70 -1.20 -7.68
CA PHE A 127 -10.84 -0.03 -7.52
C PHE A 127 -9.49 -0.44 -6.94
N ASP A 128 -8.47 0.41 -7.10
CA ASP A 128 -7.10 0.14 -6.61
C ASP A 128 -7.01 -0.05 -5.09
N HIS A 129 -7.88 0.59 -4.30
CA HIS A 129 -7.90 0.41 -2.84
C HIS A 129 -8.16 -1.05 -2.43
N GLN A 130 -8.83 -1.83 -3.27
CA GLN A 130 -9.08 -3.26 -3.04
C GLN A 130 -7.87 -4.13 -3.39
N CYS A 131 -6.90 -3.58 -4.11
CA CYS A 131 -5.60 -4.17 -4.41
C CYS A 131 -4.53 -3.67 -3.43
N GLY A 132 -4.91 -3.39 -2.18
CA GLY A 132 -4.03 -2.81 -1.17
C GLY A 132 -3.68 -1.35 -1.42
N GLY A 133 -4.37 -0.66 -2.34
CA GLY A 133 -4.13 0.75 -2.65
C GLY A 133 -3.09 1.01 -3.73
N LEU A 134 -2.43 -0.03 -4.26
CA LEU A 134 -1.44 0.14 -5.33
C LEU A 134 -2.11 0.75 -6.58
N LYS A 135 -1.72 1.97 -6.92
CA LYS A 135 -2.30 2.72 -8.04
C LYS A 135 -2.10 2.00 -9.36
N GLY A 136 -3.19 1.85 -10.11
CA GLY A 136 -3.24 1.16 -11.40
C GLY A 136 -3.13 -0.36 -11.34
N ALA A 137 -3.21 -0.97 -10.16
CA ALA A 137 -3.18 -2.41 -9.98
C ALA A 137 -4.52 -3.07 -10.32
N CYS A 138 -5.66 -2.41 -10.13
CA CYS A 138 -6.94 -3.00 -10.51
C CYS A 138 -7.09 -3.02 -12.03
N ASP A 139 -7.20 -4.22 -12.60
CA ASP A 139 -7.56 -4.43 -14.00
C ASP A 139 -9.09 -4.42 -14.10
N TRP A 140 -9.64 -3.26 -14.51
CA TRP A 140 -11.08 -3.00 -14.60
C TRP A 140 -11.79 -3.90 -15.62
N GLU A 141 -11.07 -4.35 -16.66
CA GLU A 141 -11.63 -5.25 -17.68
C GLU A 141 -11.83 -6.65 -17.11
N LYS A 142 -10.87 -7.12 -16.31
CA LYS A 142 -10.92 -8.45 -15.68
C LYS A 142 -11.58 -8.45 -14.30
N GLY A 143 -11.80 -7.28 -13.71
CA GLY A 143 -12.25 -7.11 -12.33
C GLY A 143 -11.30 -7.74 -11.31
N LYS A 144 -9.99 -7.71 -11.59
CA LYS A 144 -8.97 -8.39 -10.75
C LYS A 144 -7.71 -7.56 -10.56
N CYS A 145 -7.07 -7.71 -9.40
CA CYS A 145 -5.79 -7.10 -9.11
C CYS A 145 -4.68 -7.72 -9.95
N ASN A 146 -3.91 -6.86 -10.62
CA ASN A 146 -2.67 -7.16 -11.32
C ASN A 146 -1.54 -6.32 -10.71
N CYS A 147 -0.92 -6.84 -9.66
CA CYS A 147 0.09 -6.12 -8.89
C CYS A 147 1.33 -5.80 -9.74
N SER A 148 1.75 -6.75 -10.60
CA SER A 148 2.85 -6.53 -11.54
C SER A 148 2.59 -5.34 -12.46
N ASN A 149 1.34 -5.14 -12.91
CA ASN A 149 0.97 -3.98 -13.71
C ASN A 149 0.96 -2.68 -12.88
N GLY A 150 0.49 -2.73 -11.63
CA GLY A 150 0.55 -1.58 -10.72
C GLY A 150 1.98 -1.10 -10.47
N PHE A 151 2.92 -2.02 -10.22
CA PHE A 151 4.33 -1.67 -10.06
C PHE A 151 4.94 -1.14 -11.37
N LYS A 152 4.58 -1.71 -12.52
CA LYS A 152 4.99 -1.17 -13.84
C LYS A 152 4.54 0.26 -14.05
N LYS A 153 3.29 0.57 -13.75
CA LYS A 153 2.74 1.94 -13.83
C LYS A 153 3.40 2.90 -12.82
N SER A 154 3.98 2.36 -11.75
CA SER A 154 4.73 3.13 -10.75
C SER A 154 6.20 3.37 -11.12
N GLY A 155 6.66 2.85 -12.26
CA GLY A 155 8.01 3.07 -12.79
C GLY A 155 8.97 1.89 -12.65
N PHE A 156 8.52 0.74 -12.12
CA PHE A 156 9.37 -0.45 -11.98
C PHE A 156 9.26 -1.35 -13.20
N GLU A 157 10.38 -1.87 -13.73
CA GLU A 157 10.35 -2.76 -14.90
C GLU A 157 9.51 -4.04 -14.65
N ASN A 158 9.59 -4.56 -13.43
CA ASN A 158 8.87 -5.75 -12.98
C ASN A 158 8.80 -5.78 -11.44
N PHE A 159 8.04 -6.74 -10.92
CA PHE A 159 7.86 -6.92 -9.47
C PHE A 159 9.16 -7.27 -8.73
N ASN A 160 10.10 -7.97 -9.37
CA ASN A 160 11.37 -8.32 -8.73
C ASN A 160 12.23 -7.07 -8.47
N ARG A 161 12.27 -6.13 -9.42
CA ARG A 161 12.91 -4.82 -9.22
C ARG A 161 12.26 -4.02 -8.10
N ALA A 162 10.92 -4.00 -8.04
CA ALA A 162 10.23 -3.38 -6.91
C ALA A 162 10.62 -4.05 -5.59
N ARG A 163 10.79 -5.38 -5.55
CA ARG A 163 11.19 -6.11 -4.34
C ARG A 163 12.60 -5.76 -3.87
N GLU A 164 13.54 -5.60 -4.80
CA GLU A 164 14.96 -5.35 -4.51
C GLU A 164 15.24 -3.91 -4.06
N GLU A 165 14.43 -2.95 -4.49
CA GLU A 165 14.74 -1.53 -4.35
C GLU A 165 13.68 -0.74 -3.56
N PHE A 166 12.48 -1.29 -3.40
CA PHE A 166 11.34 -0.55 -2.87
C PHE A 166 10.59 -1.30 -1.75
N CYS A 167 10.18 -2.55 -1.97
CA CYS A 167 9.41 -3.31 -1.01
C CYS A 167 10.22 -3.58 0.25
N ASN A 168 9.68 -3.24 1.42
CA ASN A 168 10.37 -3.39 2.70
C ASN A 168 11.68 -2.58 2.83
N ILE A 169 11.95 -1.66 1.89
CA ILE A 169 13.19 -0.87 1.80
C ILE A 169 12.88 0.62 1.81
N LYS A 170 12.00 1.07 0.90
CA LYS A 170 11.61 2.46 0.77
C LYS A 170 10.92 2.91 2.06
N LYS A 171 11.47 3.94 2.70
CA LYS A 171 10.88 4.57 3.87
C LYS A 171 9.63 5.35 3.51
N CYS A 172 8.65 5.32 4.40
CA CYS A 172 7.36 5.98 4.24
C CYS A 172 6.84 6.50 5.57
N VAL A 173 5.83 7.37 5.47
CA VAL A 173 5.03 7.85 6.59
C VAL A 173 3.59 7.31 6.49
N ARG A 174 2.78 7.58 7.53
CA ARG A 174 1.43 7.04 7.75
C ARG A 174 0.57 6.81 6.49
N ASP A 175 0.51 7.80 5.62
CA ASP A 175 -0.49 7.85 4.55
C ASP A 175 -0.07 7.08 3.27
N GLY A 176 1.18 6.62 3.20
CA GLY A 176 1.65 5.71 2.14
C GLY A 176 1.71 6.34 0.75
N GLU A 177 1.75 7.67 0.64
CA GLU A 177 1.85 8.35 -0.65
C GLU A 177 3.16 8.02 -1.38
N GLU A 178 4.26 7.90 -0.63
CA GLU A 178 5.57 7.47 -1.15
C GLU A 178 5.55 6.01 -1.60
N CYS A 179 4.54 5.26 -1.19
CA CYS A 179 4.38 3.85 -1.50
C CYS A 179 3.45 3.61 -2.70
N HIS A 180 3.20 4.63 -3.52
CA HIS A 180 2.30 4.55 -4.68
C HIS A 180 0.88 4.09 -4.31
N GLY A 181 0.44 4.45 -3.09
CA GLY A 181 -0.86 4.12 -2.52
C GLY A 181 -0.88 2.81 -1.72
N LEU A 182 0.19 2.02 -1.72
CA LEU A 182 0.33 0.90 -0.78
C LEU A 182 0.47 1.41 0.66
N PRO A 183 0.06 0.62 1.67
CA PRO A 183 0.22 1.02 3.05
C PRO A 183 1.69 1.03 3.47
N CYS A 184 2.01 1.95 4.36
CA CYS A 184 3.26 1.91 5.10
C CYS A 184 3.16 0.84 6.20
N ARG A 185 4.18 0.01 6.40
CA ARG A 185 4.19 -1.00 7.45
C ARG A 185 4.28 -0.35 8.82
N LYS A 186 3.26 -0.57 9.62
CA LYS A 186 3.20 -0.14 11.01
C LYS A 186 3.76 -1.22 11.94
N GLY A 187 4.45 -0.77 12.98
CA GLY A 187 4.82 -1.57 14.14
C GLY A 187 3.86 -1.35 15.29
N LYS A 188 4.27 -1.86 16.45
CA LYS A 188 3.61 -1.68 17.74
C LYS A 188 4.59 -1.12 18.75
N CYS A 189 4.15 -0.13 19.52
CA CYS A 189 4.95 0.45 20.58
C CYS A 189 5.12 -0.54 21.74
N MET A 190 6.37 -0.84 22.09
CA MET A 190 6.79 -1.60 23.26
C MET A 190 7.44 -0.66 24.27
N CYS A 191 6.82 -0.54 25.43
CA CYS A 191 7.28 0.29 26.54
C CYS A 191 8.17 -0.52 27.48
N ASN A 192 9.25 0.10 27.96
CA ASN A 192 10.16 -0.46 28.95
C ASN A 192 10.10 0.32 30.27
#